data_AF-A0A1V9A2K5-F1
#
_entry.id   AF-A0A1V9A2K5-F1
#
_cell.length_a   1.000
_cell.length_b   1.000
_cell.length_c   1.000
_cell.angle_alpha   90.00
_cell.angle_beta   90.00
_cell.angle_gamma   90.00
#
_symmetry.space_group_name_H-M   'P 1'
#
loop_
_entity.id
_entity.type
_entity.pdbx_description
1 polymer ?
#
loop_
_entity_poly.entity_id
_entity_poly.type
_entity_poly.pdbx_seq_one_letter_code
_entity_poly.pdbx_strand_id
1 'polypeptide(L)'
;MRAPHRDLPATLLRITRAIDTETEALYHRQDNGHTDADPALRAIAFRLLELGFTIAEHGGMNCQAIETAVAQTYDLPGYGGESDELTSC
;
A
#
# COMPACT_ATOMS: atom_id res chain seq x y z
N MET A 1 5.76 -29.98 9.07
CA MET A 1 5.91 -28.62 8.53
C MET A 1 5.63 -27.64 9.66
N ARG A 2 6.61 -26.81 10.07
CA ARG A 2 6.42 -25.82 11.16
C ARG A 2 5.49 -24.70 10.66
N ALA A 3 4.59 -24.22 11.51
CA ALA A 3 3.67 -23.15 11.13
C ALA A 3 4.46 -21.88 10.77
N PRO A 4 4.12 -21.18 9.67
CA PRO A 4 4.93 -20.10 9.11
C PRO A 4 5.20 -18.95 10.10
N HIS A 5 4.28 -18.67 11.02
CA HIS A 5 4.43 -17.63 12.05
C HIS A 5 5.47 -17.95 13.15
N ARG A 6 6.01 -19.17 13.21
CA ARG A 6 7.06 -19.54 14.20
C ARG A 6 8.46 -19.10 13.79
N ASP A 7 8.64 -18.67 12.54
CA ASP A 7 9.87 -18.08 12.03
C ASP A 7 9.53 -16.74 11.36
N LEU A 8 9.44 -15.70 12.20
CA LEU A 8 9.12 -14.35 11.76
C LEU A 8 10.14 -13.83 10.74
N PRO A 9 11.47 -13.95 10.95
CA PRO A 9 12.46 -13.57 9.93
C PRO A 9 12.23 -14.25 8.58
N ALA A 10 11.99 -15.56 8.55
CA ALA A 10 11.72 -16.27 7.29
C ALA A 10 10.40 -15.84 6.63
N THR A 11 9.39 -15.47 7.42
CA THR A 11 8.13 -14.95 6.90
C THR A 11 8.30 -13.59 6.26
N LEU A 12 9.00 -12.67 6.92
CA LEU A 12 9.30 -11.35 6.35
C LEU A 12 10.08 -11.48 5.05
N LEU A 13 11.11 -12.33 5.01
CA LEU A 13 11.90 -12.57 3.81
C LEU A 13 11.06 -13.12 2.64
N ARG A 14 10.09 -14.01 2.92
CA ARG A 14 9.18 -14.53 1.88
C ARG A 14 8.27 -13.44 1.32
N ILE A 15 7.76 -12.54 2.18
CA ILE A 15 6.93 -11.42 1.73
C ILE A 15 7.75 -10.49 0.83
N THR A 16 8.95 -10.09 1.25
CA THR A 16 9.86 -9.26 0.44
C THR A 16 10.11 -9.89 -0.92
N ARG A 17 10.51 -11.17 -0.96
CA ARG A 17 10.79 -11.87 -2.22
C ARG A 17 9.57 -11.99 -3.13
N ALA A 18 8.39 -12.21 -2.55
CA ALA A 18 7.16 -12.27 -3.33
C ALA A 18 6.89 -10.92 -4.00
N ILE A 19 7.03 -9.81 -3.27
CA ILE A 19 6.86 -8.47 -3.83
C ILE A 19 7.89 -8.23 -4.92
N ASP A 20 9.18 -8.47 -4.65
CA ASP A 20 10.26 -8.25 -5.63
C ASP A 20 10.02 -9.04 -6.92
N THR A 21 9.62 -10.31 -6.80
CA THR A 21 9.36 -11.17 -7.98
C THR A 21 8.23 -10.61 -8.86
N GLU A 22 7.19 -10.05 -8.25
CA GLU A 22 6.04 -9.51 -8.98
C GLU A 22 6.31 -8.12 -9.58
N THR A 23 7.29 -7.38 -9.05
CA THR A 23 7.57 -5.99 -9.49
C THR A 23 8.86 -5.82 -10.30
N GLU A 24 9.80 -6.76 -10.26
CA GLU A 24 11.11 -6.66 -10.93
C GLU A 24 10.99 -6.34 -12.43
N ALA A 25 10.10 -7.03 -13.14
CA ALA A 25 9.88 -6.78 -14.57
C ALA A 25 9.28 -5.40 -14.86
N LEU A 26 8.48 -4.85 -13.93
CA LEU A 26 7.90 -3.52 -14.06
C LEU A 26 8.94 -2.43 -13.80
N TYR A 27 9.83 -2.63 -12.82
CA TYR A 27 10.96 -1.72 -12.59
C TYR A 27 11.89 -1.66 -13.79
N HIS A 28 12.24 -2.81 -14.37
CA HIS A 28 13.03 -2.85 -15.60
C HIS A 28 12.35 -2.14 -16.77
N ARG A 29 11.01 -2.16 -16.85
CA ARG A 29 10.29 -1.39 -17.87
C ARG A 29 10.39 0.11 -17.64
N GLN A 30 10.24 0.57 -16.40
CA GLN A 30 10.45 1.99 -16.06
C GLN A 30 11.88 2.46 -16.37
N ASP A 31 12.88 1.65 -16.03
CA ASP A 31 14.30 1.96 -16.30
C ASP A 31 14.60 2.09 -17.81
N ASN A 32 13.82 1.37 -18.64
CA ASN A 32 13.88 1.45 -20.10
C ASN A 32 13.00 2.57 -20.70
N GLY A 33 12.40 3.42 -19.87
CA GLY A 33 11.60 4.57 -20.28
C GLY A 33 10.16 4.23 -20.70
N HIS A 34 9.67 3.03 -20.38
CA HIS A 34 8.28 2.67 -20.65
C HIS A 34 7.35 3.21 -19.56
N THR A 35 6.37 4.02 -19.96
CA THR A 35 5.39 4.65 -19.05
C THR A 35 4.17 3.77 -18.76
N ASP A 36 4.07 2.60 -19.39
CA ASP A 36 2.98 1.64 -19.19
C ASP A 36 3.10 0.84 -17.87
N ALA A 37 4.26 0.88 -17.21
CA ALA A 37 4.49 0.25 -15.93
C ALA A 37 3.83 1.00 -14.75
N ASP A 38 3.67 2.32 -14.85
CA ASP A 38 3.20 3.17 -13.76
C ASP A 38 1.80 2.80 -13.24
N PRO A 39 0.78 2.55 -14.09
CA PRO A 39 -0.54 2.13 -13.62
C PRO A 39 -0.51 0.78 -12.88
N ALA A 40 0.30 -0.17 -13.38
CA ALA A 40 0.43 -1.50 -12.77
C ALA A 40 1.11 -1.42 -11.40
N LEU A 41 2.22 -0.68 -11.30
CA LEU A 41 2.93 -0.46 -10.05
C LEU A 41 2.06 0.26 -9.02
N ARG A 42 1.26 1.23 -9.45
CA ARG A 42 0.34 1.95 -8.57
C ARG A 42 -0.76 1.03 -8.03
N ALA A 43 -1.32 0.16 -8.86
CA ALA A 43 -2.30 -0.84 -8.42
C ALA A 43 -1.70 -1.83 -7.41
N ILE A 44 -0.49 -2.32 -7.66
CA ILE A 44 0.25 -3.21 -6.73
C ILE A 44 0.51 -2.47 -5.41
N ALA A 45 1.01 -1.23 -5.47
CA ALA A 45 1.30 -0.44 -4.28
C ALA A 45 0.06 -0.21 -3.40
N PHE A 46 -1.09 0.13 -3.99
CA PHE A 46 -2.33 0.28 -3.22
C PHE A 46 -2.76 -1.01 -2.55
N ARG A 47 -2.66 -2.15 -3.24
CA ARG A 47 -3.00 -3.44 -2.65
C ARG A 47 -2.07 -3.81 -1.48
N LEU A 48 -0.78 -3.51 -1.60
CA LEU A 48 0.18 -3.74 -0.53
C LEU A 48 -0.08 -2.83 0.69
N LEU A 49 -0.47 -1.57 0.46
CA LEU A 49 -0.87 -0.65 1.53
C LEU A 49 -2.12 -1.17 2.27
N GLU A 50 -3.15 -1.59 1.55
CA GLU A 50 -4.39 -2.14 2.12
C GLU A 50 -4.12 -3.37 3.00
N LEU A 51 -3.32 -4.32 2.50
CA LEU A 51 -2.91 -5.49 3.27
C LEU A 51 -2.05 -5.11 4.49
N GLY A 52 -1.17 -4.13 4.31
CA GLY A 52 -0.33 -3.59 5.38
C GLY A 52 -1.15 -2.97 6.50
N PHE A 53 -2.15 -2.13 6.18
CA PHE A 53 -3.05 -1.53 7.16
C PHE A 53 -3.86 -2.58 7.91
N THR A 54 -4.38 -3.60 7.21
CA THR A 54 -5.10 -4.71 7.85
C THR A 54 -4.22 -5.44 8.90
N ILE A 55 -2.96 -5.73 8.55
CA ILE A 55 -2.01 -6.37 9.48
C ILE A 55 -1.67 -5.43 10.64
N ALA A 56 -1.46 -4.15 10.35
CA ALA A 56 -1.09 -3.14 11.33
C ALA A 56 -2.20 -2.90 12.37
N GLU A 57 -3.46 -2.83 11.94
CA GLU A 57 -4.64 -2.73 12.81
C GLU A 57 -4.72 -3.94 13.76
N HIS A 58 -4.62 -5.16 13.22
CA HIS A 58 -4.57 -6.38 14.04
C HIS A 58 -3.33 -6.45 14.96
N GLY A 59 -2.25 -5.76 14.59
CA GLY A 59 -1.05 -5.58 15.39
C GLY A 59 -1.14 -4.46 16.45
N GLY A 60 -2.26 -3.75 16.53
CA GLY A 60 -2.45 -2.64 17.48
C GLY A 60 -1.77 -1.33 17.07
N MET A 61 -1.38 -1.18 15.81
CA MET A 61 -0.82 0.06 15.27
C MET A 61 -1.94 1.02 14.85
N ASN A 62 -1.84 2.29 15.23
CA ASN A 62 -2.72 3.33 14.71
C ASN A 62 -2.21 3.83 13.35
N CYS A 63 -2.90 3.45 12.28
CA CYS A 63 -2.56 3.82 10.89
C CYS A 63 -3.38 4.98 10.34
N GLN A 64 -4.30 5.57 11.11
CA GLN A 64 -5.26 6.56 10.62
C GLN A 64 -4.59 7.76 9.92
N ALA A 65 -3.52 8.29 10.49
CA ALA A 65 -2.79 9.42 9.89
C ALA A 65 -2.16 9.05 8.53
N ILE A 66 -1.70 7.82 8.37
CA ILE A 66 -1.10 7.32 7.13
C ILE A 66 -2.19 7.08 6.09
N GLU A 67 -3.31 6.47 6.48
CA GLU A 67 -4.47 6.26 5.61
C GLU A 67 -5.00 7.59 5.06
N THR A 68 -5.20 8.58 5.94
CA THR A 68 -5.63 9.93 5.53
C THR A 68 -4.63 10.57 4.57
N ALA A 69 -3.32 10.49 4.85
CA ALA A 69 -2.30 11.07 3.98
C ALA A 69 -2.28 10.41 2.59
N VAL A 70 -2.40 9.07 2.53
CA VAL A 70 -2.49 8.33 1.27
C VAL A 70 -3.74 8.74 0.50
N ALA A 71 -4.88 8.80 1.17
CA ALA A 71 -6.14 9.12 0.52
C ALA A 71 -6.18 10.56 -0.01
N GLN A 72 -5.63 11.52 0.73
CA GLN A 72 -5.49 12.91 0.27
C GLN A 72 -4.54 13.03 -0.92
N THR A 73 -3.40 12.35 -0.88
CA THR A 73 -2.39 12.41 -1.96
C THR A 73 -2.93 11.87 -3.28
N TYR A 74 -3.88 10.94 -3.21
CA TYR A 74 -4.40 10.22 -4.37
C TYR A 74 -5.88 10.48 -4.66
N ASP A 75 -6.48 11.47 -3.99
CA ASP A 75 -7.87 11.89 -4.15
C ASP A 75 -8.86 10.70 -4.10
N LEU A 76 -8.68 9.82 -3.12
CA LEU A 76 -9.51 8.62 -2.96
C LEU A 76 -10.88 8.99 -2.36
N PRO A 77 -11.99 8.50 -2.92
CA PRO A 77 -13.33 8.80 -2.41
C PRO A 77 -13.54 8.20 -1.01
N GLY A 78 -14.23 8.94 -0.13
CA GLY A 78 -14.56 8.52 1.25
C GLY A 78 -13.57 8.98 2.33
N TYR A 79 -12.50 9.69 1.95
CA TYR A 79 -11.49 10.24 2.86
C TYR A 79 -11.24 11.75 2.67
N GLY A 80 -11.96 12.38 1.75
CA GLY A 80 -12.13 13.83 1.75
C GLY A 80 -12.86 14.19 3.03
N GLY A 81 -12.21 14.93 3.92
CA GLY A 81 -12.92 15.53 5.03
C GLY A 81 -14.09 16.30 4.46
N GLU A 82 -15.31 15.96 4.89
CA GLU A 82 -16.47 16.82 4.78
C GLU A 82 -16.06 18.17 5.38
N SER A 83 -15.55 19.05 4.53
CA SER A 83 -15.51 20.47 4.78
C SER A 83 -16.84 21.00 4.31
N ASP A 84 -17.93 20.52 4.92
CA ASP A 84 -19.24 21.13 4.77
C ASP A 84 -19.45 22.11 5.92
N GLU A 85 -19.60 23.36 5.49
CA GLU A 85 -20.30 24.48 6.12
C GLU A 85 -19.63 25.19 7.31
N LEU A 86 -19.05 26.35 6.99
CA LEU A 86 -19.52 27.63 7.53
C LEU A 86 -19.15 28.75 6.55
N THR A 87 -19.96 28.91 5.49
CA THR A 87 -20.09 30.20 4.80
C THR A 87 -21.56 30.44 4.48
N SER A 88 -22.22 31.09 5.43
CA SER A 88 -23.22 32.15 5.26
C SER A 88 -24.31 31.97 4.19
N CYS A 89 -25.53 31.68 4.65
CA CYS A 89 -26.74 32.44 4.29
C CYS A 89 -27.79 32.36 5.41
#